data_AF-A0A965Z420-F1
#
_entry.id   AF-A0A965Z420-F1
#
_cell.length_a   1.000
_cell.length_b   1.000
_cell.length_c   1.000
_cell.angle_alpha   90.00
_cell.angle_beta   90.00
_cell.angle_gamma   90.00
#
_symmetry.space_group_name_H-M   'P 1'
#
loop_
_entity.id
_entity.type
_entity.pdbx_description
1 polymer ?
#
loop_
_entity_poly.entity_id
_entity_poly.type
_entity_poly.pdbx_seq_one_letter_code
_entity_poly.pdbx_strand_id
1 'polypeptide(L)'
;MRKILLRSLAFCLVAALCLGGVAAWRLWRVYETASGGFQHLRYLLESGETVEGVPADDVLSDNYLFSLFGDNPELVERLKTVVDLGMATDANLKLGNVSTMIVTYRKDEANRVFDAAIYAIGGFPDPKSKRLGFHSSGYFRQELDRDIWTSGNAIMNLFGRDIIVFCEQDKAETHMALLYDLLNGRVLPLAQRIVEAPLHYAVVFPDPKELAPPNIRNSLQTVILKGEMTGDVGQTELMLVSPSVSSAYQVHTLVKDMRNLALITLRDKFSGYVKKMPWGPMNDTWWAVEYSDLIGQLQVLQDQVLVVARTEYDRIKNNAILKTVERAGRDLAAQKAFQLSGDLPWEFAYREKDNPTGGYWSSEHRWGPEWPLGDDGIPTPGSLAAATERERIRVEREALAAEKAKAAQSAPAAPSSTPPPSI
;
A
#
# COMPACT_ATOMS: atom_id res chain seq x y z
N MET A 1 40.00 11.63 42.93
CA MET A 1 39.22 10.63 42.14
C MET A 1 37.72 10.63 42.44
N ARG A 2 37.23 10.45 43.68
CA ARG A 2 35.77 10.41 44.00
C ARG A 2 34.93 11.61 43.49
N LYS A 3 35.44 12.84 43.60
CA LYS A 3 34.74 14.06 43.12
C LYS A 3 34.63 14.13 41.60
N ILE A 4 35.58 13.54 40.87
CA ILE A 4 35.57 13.50 39.40
C ILE A 4 34.53 12.47 38.95
N LEU A 5 34.56 11.27 39.55
CA LEU A 5 33.55 10.21 39.32
C LEU A 5 32.12 10.69 39.53
N LEU A 6 31.84 11.37 40.65
CA LEU A 6 30.51 11.94 40.94
C LEU A 6 30.07 13.00 39.91
N ARG A 7 30.99 13.83 39.42
CA ARG A 7 30.71 14.85 38.39
C ARG A 7 30.43 14.21 37.02
N SER A 8 31.20 13.19 36.64
CA SER A 8 30.94 12.44 35.40
C SER A 8 29.62 11.67 35.46
N LEU A 9 29.27 11.09 36.61
CA LEU A 9 28.01 10.37 36.80
C LEU A 9 26.81 11.32 36.76
N ALA A 10 26.93 12.49 37.39
CA ALA A 10 25.93 13.55 37.29
C ALA A 10 25.77 14.05 35.84
N PHE A 11 26.87 14.22 35.11
CA PHE A 11 26.82 14.62 33.70
C PHE A 11 26.16 13.55 32.82
N CYS A 12 26.48 12.26 33.00
CA CYS A 12 25.81 11.17 32.30
C CYS A 12 24.32 11.11 32.61
N LEU A 13 23.92 11.38 33.86
CA LEU A 13 22.52 11.37 34.27
C LEU A 13 21.74 12.56 33.69
N VAL A 14 22.35 13.76 33.65
CA VAL A 14 21.77 14.92 32.97
C VAL A 14 21.65 14.67 31.46
N ALA A 15 22.69 14.11 30.83
CA ALA A 15 22.63 13.74 29.42
C ALA A 15 21.53 12.71 29.14
N ALA A 16 21.38 11.68 30.00
CA ALA A 16 20.32 10.69 29.89
C ALA A 16 18.92 11.31 30.06
N LEU A 17 18.74 12.23 31.01
CA LEU A 17 17.48 12.96 31.21
C LEU A 17 17.15 13.87 30.03
N CYS A 18 18.13 14.59 29.49
CA CYS A 18 17.94 15.42 28.29
C CYS A 18 17.58 14.56 27.07
N LEU A 19 18.28 13.44 26.86
CA LEU A 19 17.97 12.50 25.77
C LEU A 19 16.57 11.87 25.94
N GLY A 20 16.22 11.46 27.17
CA GLY A 20 14.90 10.94 27.50
C GLY A 20 13.79 11.96 27.31
N GLY A 21 14.01 13.22 27.72
CA GLY A 21 13.08 14.32 27.52
C GLY A 21 12.85 14.64 26.04
N VAL A 22 13.92 14.66 25.23
CA VAL A 22 13.80 14.85 23.78
C VAL A 22 13.05 13.69 23.12
N ALA A 23 13.32 12.45 23.53
CA ALA A 23 12.62 11.28 23.02
C ALA A 23 11.13 11.29 23.37
N ALA A 24 10.79 11.60 24.63
CA ALA A 24 9.42 11.72 25.10
C ALA A 24 8.67 12.85 24.37
N TRP A 25 9.31 14.00 24.17
CA TRP A 25 8.75 15.11 23.42
C TRP A 25 8.50 14.78 21.95
N ARG A 26 9.42 14.04 21.29
CA ARG A 26 9.22 13.55 19.92
C ARG A 26 8.06 12.56 19.83
N LEU A 27 8.00 11.59 20.75
CA LEU A 27 6.88 10.63 20.82
C LEU A 27 5.54 11.34 21.02
N TRP A 28 5.50 12.31 21.94
CA TRP A 28 4.31 13.14 22.17
C TRP A 28 3.89 13.89 20.91
N ARG A 29 4.83 14.55 20.22
CA ARG A 29 4.55 15.27 18.97
C ARG A 29 4.01 14.34 17.89
N VAL A 30 4.57 13.15 17.71
CA VAL A 30 4.06 12.19 16.72
C VAL A 30 2.66 11.73 17.09
N TYR A 31 2.41 11.44 18.37
CA TYR A 31 1.09 11.06 18.87
C TYR A 31 0.04 12.15 18.63
N GLU A 32 0.35 13.40 18.96
CA GLU A 32 -0.51 14.57 18.72
C GLU A 32 -0.74 14.80 17.22
N THR A 33 0.30 14.63 16.41
CA THR A 33 0.23 14.73 14.94
C THR A 33 -0.70 13.66 14.34
N ALA A 34 -0.56 12.41 14.78
CA ALA A 34 -1.37 11.30 14.31
C ALA A 34 -2.82 11.44 14.77
N SER A 35 -3.06 11.66 16.08
CA SER A 35 -4.41 11.82 16.63
C SER A 35 -5.15 13.03 16.07
N GLY A 36 -4.47 14.17 15.90
CA GLY A 36 -5.06 15.38 15.30
C GLY A 36 -5.41 15.20 13.82
N GLY A 37 -4.57 14.51 13.05
CA GLY A 37 -4.87 14.15 11.65
C GLY A 37 -6.11 13.25 11.55
N PHE A 38 -6.22 12.26 12.43
CA PHE A 38 -7.38 11.36 12.47
C PHE A 38 -8.69 12.08 12.79
N GLN A 39 -8.67 13.03 13.72
CA GLN A 39 -9.86 13.83 14.06
C GLN A 39 -10.27 14.76 12.91
N HIS A 40 -9.31 15.35 12.19
CA HIS A 40 -9.59 16.21 11.04
C HIS A 40 -10.22 15.44 9.87
N LEU A 41 -9.64 14.30 9.50
CA LEU A 41 -10.21 13.43 8.45
C LEU A 41 -11.61 12.92 8.81
N ARG A 42 -11.82 12.61 10.09
CA ARG A 42 -13.15 12.25 10.61
C ARG A 42 -14.14 13.41 10.49
N TYR A 43 -13.72 14.62 10.84
CA TYR A 43 -14.57 15.81 10.75
C TYR A 43 -15.01 16.07 9.30
N LEU A 44 -14.08 16.03 8.34
CA LEU A 44 -14.40 16.19 6.91
C LEU A 44 -15.40 15.13 6.41
N LEU A 45 -15.31 13.92 6.96
CA LEU A 45 -16.23 12.83 6.65
C LEU A 45 -17.63 13.05 7.27
N GLU A 46 -17.72 13.54 8.50
CA GLU A 46 -18.97 13.83 9.21
C GLU A 46 -19.66 15.11 8.67
N SER A 47 -18.91 16.14 8.30
CA SER A 47 -19.42 17.39 7.70
C SER A 47 -19.84 17.20 6.24
N GLY A 48 -19.27 16.20 5.57
CA GLY A 48 -19.53 15.94 4.16
C GLY A 48 -18.90 16.98 3.23
N GLU A 49 -17.99 17.81 3.72
CA GLU A 49 -17.22 18.74 2.91
C GLU A 49 -16.27 17.96 1.98
N THR A 50 -15.94 18.54 0.82
CA THR A 50 -14.93 17.99 -0.09
C THR A 50 -13.58 18.51 0.33
N VAL A 51 -12.53 17.69 0.16
CA VAL A 51 -11.17 18.23 0.26
C VAL A 51 -11.02 19.36 -0.74
N GLU A 52 -10.57 20.52 -0.27
CA GLU A 52 -10.19 21.64 -1.13
C GLU A 52 -9.15 21.13 -2.13
N GLY A 53 -9.61 20.76 -3.32
CA GLY A 53 -8.75 20.44 -4.45
C GLY A 53 -8.35 21.72 -5.15
N VAL A 54 -7.32 21.62 -5.98
CA VAL A 54 -6.90 22.72 -6.86
C VAL A 54 -7.78 22.69 -8.11
N PRO A 55 -8.12 23.84 -8.72
CA PRO A 55 -8.88 23.88 -9.96
C PRO A 55 -8.28 22.93 -11.00
N ALA A 56 -9.12 22.17 -11.70
CA ALA A 56 -8.64 21.18 -12.67
C ALA A 56 -7.75 21.79 -13.76
N ASP A 57 -8.04 23.03 -14.17
CA ASP A 57 -7.27 23.78 -15.16
C ASP A 57 -5.80 23.98 -14.74
N ASP A 58 -5.54 24.18 -13.45
CA ASP A 58 -4.18 24.38 -12.92
C ASP A 58 -3.42 23.05 -12.82
N VAL A 59 -4.09 22.00 -12.35
CA VAL A 59 -3.50 20.66 -12.14
C VAL A 59 -3.28 19.91 -13.45
N LEU A 60 -4.14 20.14 -14.45
CA LEU A 60 -4.01 19.54 -15.77
C LEU A 60 -3.29 20.46 -16.76
N SER A 61 -2.76 21.59 -16.30
CA SER A 61 -2.01 22.52 -17.15
C SER A 61 -0.72 21.88 -17.68
N ASP A 62 -0.37 22.25 -18.91
CA ASP A 62 0.88 21.88 -19.58
C ASP A 62 2.12 22.10 -18.73
N ASN A 63 2.17 23.25 -18.03
CA ASN A 63 3.31 23.64 -17.20
C ASN A 63 3.42 22.76 -15.95
N TYR A 64 2.28 22.37 -15.38
CA TYR A 64 2.26 21.49 -14.21
C TYR A 64 2.60 20.04 -14.57
N LEU A 65 2.08 19.53 -15.69
CA LEU A 65 2.49 18.21 -16.20
C LEU A 65 3.98 18.17 -16.55
N PHE A 66 4.52 19.24 -17.14
CA PHE A 66 5.95 19.35 -17.42
C PHE A 66 6.80 19.43 -16.14
N SER A 67 6.32 20.10 -15.08
CA SER A 67 7.07 20.16 -13.81
C SER A 67 7.11 18.80 -13.10
N LEU A 68 6.07 17.98 -13.24
CA LEU A 68 5.97 16.66 -12.62
C LEU A 68 6.69 15.56 -13.40
N PHE A 69 6.61 15.60 -14.73
CA PHE A 69 7.05 14.54 -15.64
C PHE A 69 8.11 15.01 -16.65
N GLY A 70 8.76 16.15 -16.42
CA GLY A 70 9.80 16.70 -17.30
C GLY A 70 10.97 15.74 -17.60
N ASP A 71 11.16 14.72 -16.76
CA ASP A 71 12.12 13.63 -16.98
C ASP A 71 11.76 12.74 -18.19
N ASN A 72 10.50 12.75 -18.63
CA ASN A 72 10.00 11.96 -19.75
C ASN A 72 9.14 12.82 -20.70
N PRO A 73 9.74 13.47 -21.72
CA PRO A 73 9.03 14.38 -22.62
C PRO A 73 7.96 13.67 -23.47
N GLU A 74 8.19 12.40 -23.86
CA GLU A 74 7.21 11.62 -24.63
C GLU A 74 5.93 11.37 -23.83
N LEU A 75 6.06 11.10 -22.51
CA LEU A 75 4.91 10.96 -21.63
C LEU A 75 4.14 12.27 -21.55
N VAL A 76 4.82 13.40 -21.36
CA VAL A 76 4.18 14.72 -21.25
C VAL A 76 3.36 15.04 -22.51
N GLU A 77 3.90 14.83 -23.71
CA GLU A 77 3.18 15.11 -24.97
C GLU A 77 1.91 14.25 -25.12
N ARG A 78 1.99 12.97 -24.74
CA ARG A 78 0.81 12.08 -24.76
C ARG A 78 -0.22 12.48 -23.71
N LEU A 79 0.22 12.80 -22.50
CA LEU A 79 -0.68 13.26 -21.43
C LEU A 79 -1.39 14.55 -21.84
N LYS A 80 -0.71 15.51 -22.46
CA LYS A 80 -1.33 16.73 -23.00
C LYS A 80 -2.43 16.42 -24.00
N THR A 81 -2.14 15.54 -24.97
CA THR A 81 -3.11 15.13 -25.99
C THR A 81 -4.35 14.48 -25.36
N VAL A 82 -4.15 13.63 -24.35
CA VAL A 82 -5.21 12.93 -23.62
C VAL A 82 -6.03 13.90 -22.75
N VAL A 83 -5.39 14.87 -22.11
CA VAL A 83 -6.05 15.92 -21.31
C VAL A 83 -6.86 16.85 -22.19
N ASP A 84 -6.31 17.33 -23.31
CA ASP A 84 -7.02 18.22 -24.25
C ASP A 84 -8.29 17.57 -24.78
N LEU A 85 -8.21 16.28 -25.13
CA LEU A 85 -9.35 15.50 -25.59
C LEU A 85 -10.38 15.32 -24.47
N GLY A 86 -9.92 15.03 -23.25
CA GLY A 86 -10.76 14.91 -22.06
C GLY A 86 -11.50 16.20 -21.67
N MET A 87 -10.78 17.32 -21.63
CA MET A 87 -11.29 18.66 -21.30
C MET A 87 -12.25 19.20 -22.36
N ALA A 88 -12.12 18.77 -23.62
CA ALA A 88 -13.08 19.07 -24.68
C ALA A 88 -14.38 18.28 -24.51
N THR A 89 -14.32 17.05 -23.99
CA THR A 89 -15.49 16.15 -23.87
C THR A 89 -16.29 16.29 -22.58
N ASP A 90 -15.67 16.60 -21.43
CA ASP A 90 -16.36 16.64 -20.13
C ASP A 90 -16.45 18.06 -19.54
N ALA A 91 -17.65 18.64 -19.59
CA ALA A 91 -17.91 19.99 -19.08
C ALA A 91 -17.85 20.09 -17.54
N ASN A 92 -18.03 18.97 -16.83
CA ASN A 92 -17.99 18.96 -15.36
C ASN A 92 -16.59 19.18 -14.80
N LEU A 93 -15.57 18.94 -15.64
CA LEU A 93 -14.16 19.06 -15.28
C LEU A 93 -13.68 20.51 -15.20
N LYS A 94 -14.16 21.37 -16.10
CA LYS A 94 -13.87 22.82 -16.11
C LYS A 94 -14.37 23.56 -14.86
N LEU A 95 -15.30 22.94 -14.13
CA LEU A 95 -15.95 23.49 -12.95
C LEU A 95 -15.55 22.74 -11.66
N GLY A 96 -14.74 21.69 -11.78
CA GLY A 96 -14.38 20.80 -10.67
C GLY A 96 -12.99 21.05 -10.11
N ASN A 97 -12.80 20.61 -8.86
CA ASN A 97 -11.51 20.65 -8.18
C ASN A 97 -10.89 19.24 -8.16
N VAL A 98 -9.61 19.13 -8.52
CA VAL A 98 -8.85 17.87 -8.49
C VAL A 98 -8.11 17.75 -7.17
N SER A 99 -8.44 16.71 -6.40
CA SER A 99 -7.81 16.41 -5.11
C SER A 99 -6.66 15.41 -5.25
N THR A 100 -6.73 14.50 -6.23
CA THR A 100 -5.66 13.53 -6.52
C THR A 100 -5.64 13.18 -7.99
N MET A 101 -4.45 13.04 -8.55
CA MET A 101 -4.22 12.58 -9.91
C MET A 101 -3.38 11.32 -9.88
N ILE A 102 -3.87 10.23 -10.49
CA ILE A 102 -3.10 9.00 -10.67
C ILE A 102 -2.77 8.88 -12.15
N VAL A 103 -1.50 8.87 -12.50
CA VAL A 103 -1.03 8.62 -13.85
C VAL A 103 -0.46 7.22 -13.90
N THR A 104 -0.93 6.40 -14.82
CA THR A 104 -0.37 5.08 -15.08
C THR A 104 0.09 5.01 -16.52
N TYR A 105 1.26 4.43 -16.77
CA TYR A 105 1.77 4.22 -18.11
C TYR A 105 2.68 2.98 -18.15
N ARG A 106 2.86 2.41 -19.33
CA ARG A 106 3.73 1.26 -19.57
C ARG A 106 4.88 1.68 -20.48
N LYS A 107 5.99 0.97 -20.38
CA LYS A 107 7.14 1.15 -21.27
C LYS A 107 7.44 -0.15 -21.98
N ASP A 108 7.73 -0.04 -23.27
CA ASP A 108 8.16 -1.18 -24.09
C ASP A 108 9.67 -1.42 -23.95
N GLU A 109 10.19 -2.52 -24.49
CA GLU A 109 11.63 -2.85 -24.49
C GLU A 109 12.48 -1.75 -25.15
N ALA A 110 11.90 -1.00 -26.09
CA ALA A 110 12.50 0.17 -26.73
C ALA A 110 12.37 1.48 -25.91
N ASN A 111 11.94 1.39 -24.64
CA ASN A 111 11.70 2.51 -23.72
C ASN A 111 10.65 3.53 -24.21
N ARG A 112 9.79 3.13 -25.16
CA ARG A 112 8.67 3.96 -25.65
C ARG A 112 7.49 3.84 -24.72
N VAL A 113 6.85 4.95 -24.42
CA VAL A 113 5.68 4.99 -23.54
C VAL A 113 4.45 4.49 -24.30
N PHE A 114 3.64 3.63 -23.69
CA PHE A 114 2.33 3.26 -24.21
C PHE A 114 1.32 3.03 -23.07
N ASP A 115 0.04 2.97 -23.40
CA ASP A 115 -1.06 2.75 -22.43
C ASP A 115 -1.08 3.79 -21.28
N ALA A 116 -0.90 5.07 -21.63
CA ALA A 116 -0.94 6.16 -20.67
C ALA A 116 -2.38 6.54 -20.34
N ALA A 117 -2.70 6.56 -19.05
CA ALA A 117 -3.99 6.99 -18.53
C ALA A 117 -3.82 7.90 -17.31
N ILE A 118 -4.70 8.89 -17.20
CA ILE A 118 -4.82 9.78 -16.05
C ILE A 118 -6.16 9.52 -15.40
N TYR A 119 -6.13 9.14 -14.13
CA TYR A 119 -7.30 9.07 -13.27
C TYR A 119 -7.32 10.33 -12.41
N ALA A 120 -8.19 11.27 -12.74
CA ALA A 120 -8.43 12.46 -11.93
C ALA A 120 -9.53 12.16 -10.91
N ILE A 121 -9.22 12.43 -9.64
CA ILE A 121 -10.11 12.20 -8.51
C ILE A 121 -10.35 13.54 -7.83
N GLY A 122 -11.62 13.91 -7.64
CA GLY A 122 -11.97 15.26 -7.22
C GLY A 122 -13.41 15.42 -6.78
N GLY A 123 -13.72 16.65 -6.33
CA GLY A 123 -15.08 17.09 -6.06
C GLY A 123 -15.64 17.77 -7.29
N PHE A 124 -16.45 17.04 -8.07
CA PHE A 124 -17.13 17.58 -9.25
C PHE A 124 -18.58 17.98 -8.91
N PRO A 125 -19.15 18.99 -9.60
CA PRO A 125 -20.47 19.54 -9.27
C PRO A 125 -21.63 18.52 -9.33
N ASP A 126 -21.55 17.58 -10.28
CA ASP A 126 -22.53 16.50 -10.47
C ASP A 126 -21.85 15.13 -10.33
N PRO A 127 -21.79 14.55 -9.13
CA PRO A 127 -21.15 13.26 -8.96
C PRO A 127 -21.96 12.15 -9.62
N LYS A 128 -21.33 11.45 -10.57
CA LYS A 128 -21.88 10.25 -11.22
C LYS A 128 -21.87 9.05 -10.26
N SER A 129 -21.03 9.08 -9.22
CA SER A 129 -20.89 7.99 -8.25
C SER A 129 -21.25 8.37 -6.81
N LYS A 130 -21.97 7.48 -6.10
CA LYS A 130 -22.21 7.60 -4.65
C LYS A 130 -20.90 7.32 -3.89
N ARG A 131 -20.76 7.92 -2.70
CA ARG A 131 -19.58 7.80 -1.81
C ARG A 131 -19.16 6.33 -1.62
N LEU A 132 -17.94 6.00 -2.06
CA LEU A 132 -17.31 4.71 -1.82
C LEU A 132 -16.59 4.70 -0.47
N GLY A 133 -16.88 3.73 0.38
CA GLY A 133 -16.23 3.51 1.66
C GLY A 133 -16.13 2.02 2.01
N PHE A 134 -15.38 1.71 3.04
CA PHE A 134 -15.24 0.33 3.51
C PHE A 134 -16.52 -0.14 4.21
N HIS A 135 -16.90 -1.38 3.96
CA HIS A 135 -18.01 -2.01 4.65
C HIS A 135 -17.73 -2.10 6.16
N SER A 136 -18.75 -1.83 6.98
CA SER A 136 -18.63 -1.80 8.45
C SER A 136 -18.36 -3.15 9.09
N SER A 137 -18.52 -4.25 8.35
CA SER A 137 -18.13 -5.62 8.75
C SER A 137 -17.08 -6.25 7.84
N GLY A 138 -16.40 -5.45 7.00
CA GLY A 138 -15.39 -5.91 6.05
C GLY A 138 -14.05 -6.33 6.67
N TYR A 139 -13.08 -6.68 5.83
CA TYR A 139 -11.84 -7.34 6.25
C TYR A 139 -10.98 -6.42 7.06
N PHE A 140 -10.90 -5.18 6.59
CA PHE A 140 -10.16 -4.17 7.29
C PHE A 140 -10.76 -3.83 8.65
N ARG A 141 -12.07 -4.05 8.87
CA ARG A 141 -12.65 -3.84 10.19
C ARG A 141 -12.24 -4.91 11.20
N GLN A 142 -12.09 -6.15 10.73
CA GLN A 142 -11.79 -7.30 11.58
C GLN A 142 -10.30 -7.38 11.93
N GLU A 143 -9.43 -7.03 10.98
CA GLU A 143 -7.98 -7.10 11.18
C GLU A 143 -7.35 -5.79 11.63
N LEU A 144 -7.84 -4.64 11.16
CA LEU A 144 -7.27 -3.36 11.55
C LEU A 144 -7.93 -2.82 12.81
N ASP A 145 -7.12 -2.15 13.62
CA ASP A 145 -7.60 -1.36 14.74
C ASP A 145 -8.67 -0.36 14.27
N ARG A 146 -9.64 -0.05 15.14
CA ARG A 146 -10.79 0.81 14.81
C ARG A 146 -10.33 2.14 14.23
N ASP A 147 -9.29 2.74 14.79
CA ASP A 147 -8.81 4.04 14.35
C ASP A 147 -8.15 3.97 12.96
N ILE A 148 -7.38 2.91 12.68
CA ILE A 148 -6.75 2.69 11.36
C ILE A 148 -7.84 2.42 10.32
N TRP A 149 -8.83 1.59 10.64
CA TRP A 149 -9.98 1.34 9.76
C TRP A 149 -10.74 2.62 9.44
N THR A 150 -11.03 3.44 10.45
CA THR A 150 -11.80 4.69 10.26
C THR A 150 -11.04 5.67 9.37
N SER A 151 -9.71 5.70 9.50
CA SER A 151 -8.83 6.58 8.73
C SER A 151 -8.65 6.11 7.28
N GLY A 152 -8.45 4.81 7.08
CA GLY A 152 -8.47 4.22 5.75
C GLY A 152 -9.82 4.43 5.06
N ASN A 153 -10.92 4.28 5.80
CA ASN A 153 -12.26 4.57 5.29
C ASN A 153 -12.42 6.05 4.92
N ALA A 154 -11.86 6.97 5.71
CA ALA A 154 -11.88 8.40 5.37
C ALA A 154 -11.13 8.71 4.06
N ILE A 155 -9.95 8.11 3.88
CA ILE A 155 -9.17 8.23 2.64
C ILE A 155 -9.92 7.60 1.45
N MET A 156 -10.61 6.48 1.62
CA MET A 156 -11.39 5.89 0.53
C MET A 156 -12.64 6.69 0.19
N ASN A 157 -13.34 7.25 1.18
CA ASN A 157 -14.45 8.17 0.96
C ASN A 157 -14.02 9.45 0.26
N LEU A 158 -12.76 9.88 0.44
CA LEU A 158 -12.16 10.95 -0.34
C LEU A 158 -12.03 10.54 -1.82
N PHE A 159 -11.50 9.35 -2.10
CA PHE A 159 -11.35 8.87 -3.48
C PHE A 159 -12.68 8.53 -4.18
N GLY A 160 -13.74 8.31 -3.39
CA GLY A 160 -15.02 7.77 -3.83
C GLY A 160 -16.07 8.78 -4.28
N ARG A 161 -15.69 10.01 -4.64
CA ARG A 161 -16.67 11.03 -5.09
C ARG A 161 -16.87 11.04 -6.59
N ASP A 162 -15.81 11.08 -7.40
CA ASP A 162 -15.81 10.60 -8.79
C ASP A 162 -14.38 10.34 -9.26
N ILE A 163 -14.22 9.33 -10.11
CA ILE A 163 -12.96 9.06 -10.83
C ILE A 163 -13.23 9.32 -12.30
N ILE A 164 -12.56 10.31 -12.87
CA ILE A 164 -12.60 10.58 -14.30
C ILE A 164 -11.34 9.98 -14.92
N VAL A 165 -11.53 9.13 -15.92
CA VAL A 165 -10.45 8.44 -16.62
C VAL A 165 -10.20 9.12 -17.95
N PHE A 166 -8.99 9.64 -18.12
CA PHE A 166 -8.49 10.13 -19.39
C PHE A 166 -7.53 9.12 -20.00
N CYS A 167 -7.79 8.74 -21.24
CA CYS A 167 -6.95 7.85 -22.02
C CYS A 167 -7.26 8.03 -23.50
N GLU A 168 -6.42 7.45 -24.36
CA GLU A 168 -6.69 7.37 -25.80
C GLU A 168 -8.04 6.65 -26.04
N GLN A 169 -8.86 7.14 -26.99
CA GLN A 169 -10.25 6.67 -27.19
C GLN A 169 -10.36 5.14 -27.32
N ASP A 170 -9.40 4.51 -27.99
CA ASP A 170 -9.38 3.06 -28.22
C ASP A 170 -9.09 2.23 -26.94
N LYS A 171 -8.61 2.86 -25.87
CA LYS A 171 -8.20 2.22 -24.61
C LYS A 171 -9.13 2.52 -23.44
N ALA A 172 -10.12 3.39 -23.64
CA ALA A 172 -11.04 3.82 -22.59
C ALA A 172 -11.84 2.67 -21.99
N GLU A 173 -12.39 1.79 -22.82
CA GLU A 173 -13.14 0.63 -22.35
C GLU A 173 -12.26 -0.30 -21.50
N THR A 174 -11.00 -0.49 -21.88
CA THR A 174 -10.09 -1.39 -21.15
C THR A 174 -9.65 -0.80 -19.81
N HIS A 175 -9.37 0.51 -19.74
CA HIS A 175 -9.04 1.17 -18.47
C HIS A 175 -10.25 1.28 -17.54
N MET A 176 -11.46 1.49 -18.10
CA MET A 176 -12.70 1.48 -17.32
C MET A 176 -13.00 0.08 -16.78
N ALA A 177 -12.85 -0.97 -17.60
CA ALA A 177 -13.01 -2.35 -17.16
C ALA A 177 -12.03 -2.70 -16.03
N LEU A 178 -10.75 -2.30 -16.17
CA LEU A 178 -9.74 -2.49 -15.13
C LEU A 178 -10.08 -1.75 -13.83
N LEU A 179 -10.56 -0.52 -13.93
CA LEU A 179 -11.00 0.25 -12.76
C LEU A 179 -12.19 -0.43 -12.07
N TYR A 180 -13.18 -0.90 -12.85
CA TYR A 180 -14.32 -1.64 -12.31
C TYR A 180 -13.90 -2.95 -11.64
N ASP A 181 -13.00 -3.71 -12.26
CA ASP A 181 -12.47 -4.95 -11.68
C ASP A 181 -11.71 -4.67 -10.38
N LEU A 182 -10.88 -3.63 -10.34
CA LEU A 182 -10.15 -3.21 -9.14
C LEU A 182 -11.11 -2.79 -8.01
N LEU A 183 -12.10 -1.96 -8.32
CA LEU A 183 -13.13 -1.52 -7.36
C LEU A 183 -14.02 -2.67 -6.88
N ASN A 184 -14.13 -3.76 -7.65
CA ASN A 184 -14.83 -4.99 -7.28
C ASN A 184 -13.93 -6.02 -6.57
N GLY A 185 -12.63 -5.70 -6.38
CA GLY A 185 -11.67 -6.60 -5.73
C GLY A 185 -11.20 -7.77 -6.60
N ARG A 186 -11.25 -7.63 -7.93
CA ARG A 186 -10.66 -8.57 -8.90
C ARG A 186 -9.29 -8.06 -9.33
N VAL A 187 -8.24 -8.63 -8.74
CA VAL A 187 -6.85 -8.15 -8.96
C VAL A 187 -6.09 -8.93 -10.03
N LEU A 188 -6.59 -10.08 -10.49
CA LEU A 188 -5.94 -10.87 -11.54
C LEU A 188 -5.71 -10.11 -12.85
N PRO A 189 -6.67 -9.31 -13.39
CA PRO A 189 -6.42 -8.53 -14.61
C PRO A 189 -5.30 -7.50 -14.45
N LEU A 190 -5.20 -6.87 -13.27
CA LEU A 190 -4.11 -5.95 -12.94
C LEU A 190 -2.78 -6.71 -12.85
N ALA A 191 -2.76 -7.85 -12.17
CA ALA A 191 -1.58 -8.69 -12.04
C ALA A 191 -1.09 -9.20 -13.42
N GLN A 192 -2.00 -9.52 -14.35
CA GLN A 192 -1.63 -9.94 -15.72
C GLN A 192 -0.90 -8.82 -16.44
N ARG A 193 -1.45 -7.60 -16.38
CA ARG A 193 -0.82 -6.43 -17.00
C ARG A 193 0.57 -6.11 -16.44
N ILE A 194 0.77 -6.30 -15.13
CA ILE A 194 2.06 -6.08 -14.45
C ILE A 194 3.12 -7.10 -14.92
N VAL A 195 2.70 -8.34 -15.20
CA VAL A 195 3.61 -9.39 -15.69
C VAL A 195 3.97 -9.19 -17.16
N GLU A 196 3.01 -8.75 -17.98
CA GLU A 196 3.23 -8.52 -19.40
C GLU A 196 4.22 -7.38 -19.67
N ALA A 197 4.13 -6.26 -18.94
CA ALA A 197 5.13 -5.19 -19.02
C ALA A 197 5.17 -4.38 -17.72
N PRO A 198 6.31 -3.76 -17.39
CA PRO A 198 6.45 -2.90 -16.21
C PRO A 198 5.36 -1.83 -16.16
N LEU A 199 4.61 -1.81 -15.05
CA LEU A 199 3.62 -0.79 -14.77
C LEU A 199 4.31 0.36 -14.03
N HIS A 200 4.37 1.53 -14.66
CA HIS A 200 4.77 2.76 -14.00
C HIS A 200 3.53 3.51 -13.53
N TYR A 201 3.56 3.97 -12.29
CA TYR A 201 2.50 4.78 -11.71
C TYR A 201 3.06 6.03 -11.03
N ALA A 202 2.28 7.10 -11.05
CA ALA A 202 2.53 8.31 -10.30
C ALA A 202 1.24 8.79 -9.68
N VAL A 203 1.15 8.79 -8.34
CA VAL A 203 0.04 9.38 -7.59
C VAL A 203 0.48 10.76 -7.13
N VAL A 204 -0.26 11.79 -7.52
CA VAL A 204 0.04 13.19 -7.22
C VAL A 204 -1.09 13.78 -6.40
N PHE A 205 -0.73 14.39 -5.28
CA PHE A 205 -1.60 15.19 -4.43
C PHE A 205 -1.18 16.66 -4.59
N PRO A 206 -1.89 17.46 -5.42
CA PRO A 206 -1.51 18.83 -5.74
C PRO A 206 -1.55 19.75 -4.53
N ASP A 207 -2.55 19.60 -3.67
CA ASP A 207 -2.64 20.26 -2.37
C ASP A 207 -2.95 19.21 -1.28
N PRO A 208 -1.93 18.70 -0.58
CA PRO A 208 -2.11 17.63 0.41
C PRO A 208 -2.64 18.16 1.74
N LYS A 209 -2.99 19.45 1.86
CA LYS A 209 -3.30 20.11 3.15
C LYS A 209 -4.24 19.33 4.05
N GLU A 210 -5.33 18.79 3.51
CA GLU A 210 -6.32 18.07 4.31
C GLU A 210 -5.96 16.60 4.59
N LEU A 211 -5.11 16.02 3.75
CA LEU A 211 -4.57 14.66 3.91
C LEU A 211 -3.36 14.63 4.86
N ALA A 212 -2.63 15.74 4.91
CA ALA A 212 -1.45 15.91 5.70
C ALA A 212 -1.81 16.14 7.18
N PRO A 213 -1.09 15.51 8.13
CA PRO A 213 -1.26 15.81 9.53
C PRO A 213 -1.14 17.32 9.83
N PRO A 214 -1.85 17.84 10.87
CA PRO A 214 -1.97 19.27 11.12
C PRO A 214 -0.61 20.00 11.22
N ASN A 215 0.39 19.32 11.76
CA ASN A 215 1.73 19.86 11.96
C ASN A 215 2.58 19.98 10.68
N ILE A 216 2.19 19.31 9.59
CA ILE A 216 2.88 19.40 8.29
C ILE A 216 2.00 19.99 7.18
N ARG A 217 0.70 20.20 7.44
CA ARG A 217 -0.29 20.77 6.51
C ARG A 217 0.21 22.02 5.78
N ASN A 218 0.81 22.98 6.49
CA ASN A 218 1.31 24.23 5.91
C ASN A 218 2.77 24.15 5.42
N SER A 219 3.44 23.02 5.67
CA SER A 219 4.84 22.77 5.32
C SER A 219 4.97 21.88 4.08
N LEU A 220 3.86 21.40 3.52
CA LEU A 220 3.79 20.60 2.30
C LEU A 220 3.07 21.40 1.21
N GLN A 221 3.69 21.49 0.05
CA GLN A 221 3.08 22.04 -1.17
C GLN A 221 2.47 20.92 -2.00
N THR A 222 3.23 19.85 -2.26
CA THR A 222 2.79 18.75 -3.14
C THR A 222 3.37 17.43 -2.66
N VAL A 223 2.60 16.36 -2.77
CA VAL A 223 3.08 14.99 -2.51
C VAL A 223 2.98 14.18 -3.80
N ILE A 224 4.07 13.51 -4.16
CA ILE A 224 4.18 12.71 -5.36
C ILE A 224 4.68 11.32 -4.96
N LEU A 225 3.94 10.28 -5.32
CA LEU A 225 4.35 8.89 -5.17
C LEU A 225 4.57 8.32 -6.56
N LYS A 226 5.83 8.21 -6.99
CA LYS A 226 6.21 7.55 -8.23
C LYS A 226 6.62 6.12 -7.93
N GLY A 227 6.29 5.19 -8.81
CA GLY A 227 6.75 3.82 -8.68
C GLY A 227 6.73 3.06 -9.98
N GLU A 228 7.49 1.98 -9.97
CA GLU A 228 7.52 0.97 -11.00
C GLU A 228 7.24 -0.38 -10.33
N MET A 229 6.34 -1.15 -10.93
CA MET A 229 6.03 -2.49 -10.46
C MET A 229 6.15 -3.46 -11.63
N THR A 230 7.02 -4.45 -11.46
CA THR A 230 7.18 -5.61 -12.35
C THR A 230 6.71 -6.87 -11.62
N GLY A 231 6.67 -8.01 -12.31
CA GLY A 231 6.29 -9.28 -11.69
C GLY A 231 7.18 -9.68 -10.49
N ASP A 232 8.47 -9.34 -10.52
CA ASP A 232 9.44 -9.82 -9.52
C ASP A 232 10.04 -8.72 -8.65
N VAL A 233 10.11 -7.49 -9.16
CA VAL A 233 10.74 -6.34 -8.48
C VAL A 233 9.80 -5.14 -8.56
N GLY A 234 9.77 -4.33 -7.51
CA GLY A 234 9.14 -3.02 -7.53
C GLY A 234 10.01 -1.97 -6.87
N GLN A 235 9.83 -0.73 -7.31
CA GLN A 235 10.48 0.45 -6.77
C GLN A 235 9.43 1.52 -6.54
N THR A 236 9.48 2.17 -5.39
CA THR A 236 8.60 3.29 -5.06
C THR A 236 9.41 4.42 -4.45
N GLU A 237 9.16 5.62 -4.95
CA GLU A 237 9.72 6.87 -4.49
C GLU A 237 8.58 7.82 -4.10
N LEU A 238 8.52 8.17 -2.82
CA LEU A 238 7.66 9.22 -2.29
C LEU A 238 8.45 10.51 -2.20
N MET A 239 8.04 11.53 -2.95
CA MET A 239 8.59 12.88 -2.94
C MET A 239 7.61 13.81 -2.23
N LEU A 240 8.09 14.49 -1.21
CA LEU A 240 7.36 15.51 -0.46
C LEU A 240 8.00 16.85 -0.75
N VAL A 241 7.26 17.74 -1.41
CA VAL A 241 7.73 19.07 -1.78
C VAL A 241 7.30 20.06 -0.71
N SER A 242 8.26 20.78 -0.13
CA SER A 242 7.99 21.84 0.86
C SER A 242 8.13 23.23 0.24
N PRO A 243 7.64 24.30 0.88
CA PRO A 243 7.83 25.67 0.39
C PRO A 243 9.22 26.25 0.72
N SER A 244 9.92 25.68 1.71
CA SER A 244 11.21 26.17 2.19
C SER A 244 12.09 25.03 2.73
N VAL A 245 13.40 25.25 2.78
CA VAL A 245 14.37 24.29 3.34
C VAL A 245 14.11 24.02 4.83
N SER A 246 13.69 25.04 5.58
CA SER A 246 13.34 24.88 7.00
C SER A 246 12.10 24.00 7.17
N SER A 247 11.08 24.19 6.33
CA SER A 247 9.88 23.35 6.32
C SER A 247 10.21 21.92 5.91
N ALA A 248 11.08 21.74 4.90
CA ALA A 248 11.54 20.42 4.45
C ALA A 248 12.25 19.65 5.58
N TYR A 249 13.07 20.31 6.40
CA TYR A 249 13.73 19.67 7.54
C TYR A 249 12.72 19.21 8.61
N GLN A 250 11.67 20.00 8.85
CA GLN A 250 10.59 19.61 9.78
C GLN A 250 9.82 18.40 9.24
N VAL A 251 9.45 18.42 7.97
CA VAL A 251 8.80 17.29 7.29
C VAL A 251 9.69 16.05 7.33
N HIS A 252 10.97 16.17 7.02
CA HIS A 252 11.94 15.06 7.07
C HIS A 252 11.98 14.41 8.46
N THR A 253 12.08 15.23 9.51
CA THR A 253 12.13 14.73 10.89
C THR A 253 10.84 14.01 11.26
N LEU A 254 9.68 14.59 10.93
CA LEU A 254 8.37 14.01 11.23
C LEU A 254 8.13 12.72 10.45
N VAL A 255 8.48 12.65 9.17
CA VAL A 255 8.37 11.44 8.34
C VAL A 255 9.26 10.33 8.89
N LYS A 256 10.49 10.65 9.33
CA LYS A 256 11.38 9.68 9.97
C LYS A 256 10.81 9.16 11.28
N ASP A 257 10.22 10.03 12.09
CA ASP A 257 9.60 9.64 13.35
C ASP A 257 8.31 8.82 13.12
N MET A 258 7.48 9.18 12.12
CA MET A 258 6.31 8.41 11.68
C MET A 258 6.70 7.03 11.15
N ARG A 259 7.79 6.92 10.37
CA ARG A 259 8.34 5.64 9.91
C ARG A 259 8.67 4.73 11.09
N ASN A 260 9.36 5.26 12.10
CA ASN A 260 9.73 4.48 13.28
C ASN A 260 8.50 4.06 14.10
N LEU A 261 7.50 4.94 14.24
CA LEU A 261 6.25 4.60 14.92
C LEU A 261 5.46 3.53 14.15
N ALA A 262 5.41 3.62 12.82
CA ALA A 262 4.78 2.61 11.98
C ALA A 262 5.45 1.24 12.16
N LEU A 263 6.79 1.19 12.21
CA LEU A 263 7.55 -0.03 12.50
C LEU A 263 7.19 -0.63 13.86
N ILE A 264 7.16 0.19 14.91
CA ILE A 264 6.83 -0.27 16.26
C ILE A 264 5.40 -0.80 16.28
N THR A 265 4.46 -0.07 15.66
CA THR A 265 3.05 -0.45 15.64
C THR A 265 2.82 -1.76 14.90
N LEU A 266 3.44 -1.95 13.72
CA LEU A 266 3.34 -3.21 12.97
C LEU A 266 3.97 -4.39 13.70
N ARG A 267 5.11 -4.19 14.35
CA ARG A 267 5.78 -5.25 15.11
C ARG A 267 5.01 -5.64 16.37
N ASP A 268 4.57 -4.66 17.14
CA ASP A 268 3.97 -4.88 18.45
C ASP A 268 2.49 -5.27 18.35
N LYS A 269 1.68 -4.49 17.61
CA LYS A 269 0.23 -4.76 17.50
C LYS A 269 -0.11 -5.88 16.52
N PHE A 270 0.57 -5.95 15.37
CA PHE A 270 0.23 -6.89 14.28
C PHE A 270 1.13 -8.14 14.24
N SER A 271 2.00 -8.33 15.24
CA SER A 271 2.98 -9.42 15.26
C SER A 271 3.83 -9.49 13.98
N GLY A 272 4.23 -8.34 13.42
CA GLY A 272 5.07 -8.23 12.22
C GLY A 272 6.52 -8.66 12.45
N TYR A 273 6.75 -9.80 13.10
CA TYR A 273 8.05 -10.44 13.26
C TYR A 273 7.91 -11.96 13.25
N VAL A 274 8.93 -12.65 12.76
CA VAL A 274 8.96 -14.12 12.76
C VAL A 274 9.17 -14.64 14.18
N LYS A 275 8.14 -15.28 14.74
CA LYS A 275 8.20 -15.84 16.10
C LYS A 275 9.05 -17.11 16.09
N LYS A 276 10.09 -17.19 16.91
CA LYS A 276 10.85 -18.42 17.12
C LYS A 276 10.15 -19.28 18.17
N MET A 277 9.38 -20.27 17.73
CA MET A 277 8.75 -21.23 18.63
C MET A 277 9.67 -22.45 18.83
N PRO A 278 9.49 -23.24 19.91
CA PRO A 278 10.28 -24.44 20.18
C PRO A 278 10.27 -25.48 19.04
N TRP A 279 9.25 -25.46 18.18
CA TRP A 279 9.08 -26.36 17.03
C TRP A 279 9.47 -25.73 15.68
N GLY A 280 9.92 -24.47 15.66
CA GLY A 280 10.36 -23.79 14.44
C GLY A 280 9.91 -22.32 14.35
N PRO A 281 10.34 -21.60 13.30
CA PRO A 281 9.86 -20.25 13.02
C PRO A 281 8.38 -20.30 12.60
N MET A 282 7.56 -19.46 13.23
CA MET A 282 6.13 -19.32 12.97
C MET A 282 5.87 -17.90 12.42
N ASN A 283 5.18 -17.84 11.29
CA ASN A 283 4.84 -16.59 10.61
C ASN A 283 3.31 -16.48 10.48
N ASP A 284 2.65 -16.03 11.55
CA ASP A 284 1.18 -15.93 11.63
C ASP A 284 0.62 -14.85 10.69
N THR A 285 1.30 -13.71 10.62
CA THR A 285 0.90 -12.50 9.88
C THR A 285 1.97 -12.10 8.87
N TRP A 286 2.18 -12.95 7.88
CA TRP A 286 3.24 -12.78 6.86
C TRP A 286 3.23 -11.39 6.19
N TRP A 287 2.06 -10.83 5.89
CA TRP A 287 1.94 -9.49 5.29
C TRP A 287 2.47 -8.39 6.22
N ALA A 288 2.22 -8.49 7.53
CA ALA A 288 2.69 -7.51 8.51
C ALA A 288 4.22 -7.57 8.68
N VAL A 289 4.81 -8.78 8.58
CA VAL A 289 6.25 -8.97 8.54
C VAL A 289 6.84 -8.25 7.33
N GLU A 290 6.29 -8.50 6.14
CA GLU A 290 6.77 -7.90 4.89
C GLU A 290 6.62 -6.36 4.86
N TYR A 291 5.50 -5.81 5.37
CA TYR A 291 5.37 -4.35 5.53
C TYR A 291 6.36 -3.78 6.54
N SER A 292 6.61 -4.49 7.65
CA SER A 292 7.61 -4.04 8.61
C SER A 292 9.03 -4.04 8.02
N ASP A 293 9.35 -5.01 7.18
CA ASP A 293 10.63 -5.08 6.49
C ASP A 293 10.75 -3.99 5.42
N LEU A 294 9.68 -3.75 4.65
CA LEU A 294 9.62 -2.67 3.67
C LEU A 294 9.80 -1.29 4.32
N ILE A 295 9.09 -1.00 5.40
CA ILE A 295 9.24 0.27 6.13
C ILE A 295 10.64 0.36 6.78
N GLY A 296 11.23 -0.78 7.14
CA GLY A 296 12.59 -0.85 7.68
C GLY A 296 13.66 -0.49 6.63
N GLN A 297 13.42 -0.87 5.38
CA GLN A 297 14.30 -0.60 4.23
C GLN A 297 14.11 0.80 3.64
N LEU A 298 13.01 1.49 3.98
CA LEU A 298 12.70 2.83 3.49
C LEU A 298 13.81 3.83 3.84
N GLN A 299 14.51 4.32 2.82
CA GLN A 299 15.53 5.36 2.94
C GLN A 299 14.88 6.73 2.82
N VAL A 300 14.89 7.51 3.90
CA VAL A 300 14.42 8.90 3.89
C VAL A 300 15.61 9.82 3.74
N LEU A 301 15.66 10.53 2.62
CA LEU A 301 16.66 11.51 2.25
C LEU A 301 16.01 12.90 2.24
N GLN A 302 16.80 13.92 2.52
CA GLN A 302 16.41 15.32 2.33
C GLN A 302 17.36 15.93 1.32
N ASP A 303 16.81 16.55 0.28
CA ASP A 303 17.53 17.34 -0.69
C ASP A 303 16.91 18.73 -0.80
N GLN A 304 17.56 19.72 -0.16
CA GLN A 304 17.08 21.10 -0.06
C GLN A 304 15.62 21.20 0.42
N VAL A 305 14.70 21.38 -0.53
CA VAL A 305 13.27 21.62 -0.35
C VAL A 305 12.45 20.32 -0.52
N LEU A 306 13.08 19.26 -1.02
CA LEU A 306 12.49 17.96 -1.26
C LEU A 306 12.85 16.99 -0.13
N VAL A 307 11.86 16.23 0.33
CA VAL A 307 12.07 15.04 1.16
C VAL A 307 11.68 13.83 0.34
N VAL A 308 12.64 12.93 0.15
CA VAL A 308 12.52 11.78 -0.73
C VAL A 308 12.59 10.51 0.12
N ALA A 309 11.58 9.66 0.02
CA ALA A 309 11.57 8.34 0.65
C ALA A 309 11.56 7.26 -0.44
N ARG A 310 12.64 6.46 -0.50
CA ARG A 310 12.82 5.40 -1.51
C ARG A 310 12.75 4.03 -0.87
N THR A 311 12.10 3.11 -1.56
CA THR A 311 12.11 1.69 -1.21
C THR A 311 12.09 0.85 -2.47
N GLU A 312 12.89 -0.21 -2.44
CA GLU A 312 12.83 -1.31 -3.40
C GLU A 312 12.19 -2.50 -2.70
N TYR A 313 11.48 -3.33 -3.44
CA TYR A 313 10.75 -4.45 -2.86
C TYR A 313 10.62 -5.61 -3.83
N ASP A 314 10.59 -6.82 -3.26
CA ASP A 314 10.54 -8.08 -4.00
C ASP A 314 9.10 -8.50 -4.32
N ARG A 315 8.97 -9.54 -5.15
CA ARG A 315 7.70 -10.23 -5.48
C ARG A 315 6.76 -10.47 -4.30
N ILE A 316 7.27 -10.91 -3.15
CA ILE A 316 6.43 -11.19 -1.97
C ILE A 316 5.77 -9.90 -1.43
N LYS A 317 6.49 -8.78 -1.50
CA LYS A 317 5.99 -7.46 -1.10
C LYS A 317 5.03 -6.90 -2.15
N ASN A 318 5.27 -7.13 -3.46
CA ASN A 318 4.28 -6.86 -4.52
C ASN A 318 2.97 -7.59 -4.23
N ASN A 319 3.05 -8.87 -3.87
CA ASN A 319 1.89 -9.68 -3.52
C ASN A 319 1.15 -9.14 -2.28
N ALA A 320 1.87 -8.67 -1.25
CA ALA A 320 1.26 -8.02 -0.10
C ALA A 320 0.47 -6.75 -0.49
N ILE A 321 1.05 -5.90 -1.35
CA ILE A 321 0.41 -4.67 -1.85
C ILE A 321 -0.85 -5.01 -2.67
N LEU A 322 -0.73 -5.91 -3.64
CA LEU A 322 -1.84 -6.31 -4.51
C LEU A 322 -3.02 -6.91 -3.73
N LYS A 323 -2.75 -7.66 -2.65
CA LYS A 323 -3.81 -8.18 -1.77
C LYS A 323 -4.48 -7.11 -0.94
N THR A 324 -3.73 -6.11 -0.48
CA THR A 324 -4.31 -4.97 0.23
C THR A 324 -5.26 -4.21 -0.69
N VAL A 325 -4.89 -4.03 -1.97
CA VAL A 325 -5.77 -3.46 -3.00
C VAL A 325 -6.99 -4.34 -3.26
N GLU A 326 -6.80 -5.66 -3.41
CA GLU A 326 -7.90 -6.62 -3.62
C GLU A 326 -8.94 -6.51 -2.51
N ARG A 327 -8.49 -6.51 -1.25
CA ARG A 327 -9.35 -6.45 -0.08
C ARG A 327 -10.05 -5.11 0.04
N ALA A 328 -9.37 -4.03 -0.34
CA ALA A 328 -9.98 -2.71 -0.38
C ALA A 328 -11.13 -2.69 -1.38
N GLY A 329 -10.89 -3.22 -2.59
CA GLY A 329 -11.94 -3.38 -3.61
C GLY A 329 -13.11 -4.24 -3.12
N ARG A 330 -12.86 -5.39 -2.48
CA ARG A 330 -13.94 -6.24 -1.97
C ARG A 330 -14.79 -5.56 -0.89
N ASP A 331 -14.15 -4.84 0.04
CA ASP A 331 -14.85 -4.10 1.09
C ASP A 331 -15.69 -2.95 0.49
N LEU A 332 -15.20 -2.29 -0.56
CA LEU A 332 -15.97 -1.27 -1.31
C LEU A 332 -17.16 -1.89 -2.05
N ALA A 333 -16.95 -3.00 -2.74
CA ALA A 333 -18.00 -3.71 -3.49
C ALA A 333 -19.14 -4.17 -2.57
N ALA A 334 -18.79 -4.70 -1.39
CA ALA A 334 -19.76 -5.08 -0.37
C ALA A 334 -20.56 -3.88 0.14
N GLN A 335 -19.90 -2.73 0.36
CA GLN A 335 -20.59 -1.52 0.78
C GLN A 335 -21.53 -0.98 -0.31
N LYS A 336 -21.09 -0.98 -1.56
CA LYS A 336 -21.92 -0.58 -2.71
C LYS A 336 -23.15 -1.49 -2.84
N ALA A 337 -22.97 -2.80 -2.70
CA ALA A 337 -24.08 -3.76 -2.71
C ALA A 337 -25.07 -3.50 -1.56
N PHE A 338 -24.58 -3.24 -0.35
CA PHE A 338 -25.42 -2.91 0.80
C PHE A 338 -26.20 -1.60 0.59
N GLN A 339 -25.56 -0.54 0.08
CA GLN A 339 -26.23 0.74 -0.21
C GLN A 339 -27.31 0.58 -1.30
N LEU A 340 -27.03 -0.17 -2.37
CA LEU A 340 -28.01 -0.44 -3.44
C LEU A 340 -29.18 -1.31 -2.96
N SER A 341 -28.96 -2.23 -2.02
CA SER A 341 -30.03 -3.05 -1.44
C SER A 341 -31.05 -2.24 -0.62
N GLY A 342 -30.65 -1.06 -0.12
CA GLY A 342 -31.56 -0.13 0.55
C GLY A 342 -32.55 0.56 -0.40
N ASP A 343 -32.18 0.73 -1.67
CA ASP A 343 -32.99 1.44 -2.67
C ASP A 343 -33.98 0.50 -3.39
N LEU A 344 -33.62 -0.77 -3.63
CA LEU A 344 -34.48 -1.79 -4.29
C LEU A 344 -34.38 -3.17 -3.61
N PRO A 345 -35.08 -3.39 -2.48
CA PRO A 345 -34.93 -4.61 -1.67
C PRO A 345 -35.38 -5.90 -2.38
N TRP A 346 -36.30 -5.79 -3.35
CA TRP A 346 -36.93 -6.94 -4.02
C TRP A 346 -36.25 -7.38 -5.32
N GLU A 347 -35.41 -6.54 -5.94
CA GLU A 347 -34.58 -6.96 -7.08
C GLU A 347 -33.34 -7.73 -6.63
N PHE A 348 -32.96 -7.58 -5.35
CA PHE A 348 -31.88 -8.28 -4.68
C PHE A 348 -32.31 -9.61 -4.04
N ALA A 349 -33.25 -10.32 -4.68
CA ALA A 349 -33.33 -11.76 -4.53
C ALA A 349 -32.08 -12.40 -5.19
N TYR A 350 -30.95 -12.29 -4.49
CA TYR A 350 -29.80 -13.18 -4.51
C TYR A 350 -29.51 -13.81 -5.89
N ARG A 351 -29.10 -13.01 -6.88
CA ARG A 351 -28.55 -13.55 -8.13
C ARG A 351 -27.15 -14.10 -7.85
N GLU A 352 -27.06 -15.40 -7.60
CA GLU A 352 -25.83 -16.21 -7.59
C GLU A 352 -24.93 -15.98 -8.82
N LYS A 353 -25.49 -15.47 -9.92
CA LYS A 353 -24.76 -15.19 -11.15
C LYS A 353 -23.86 -13.95 -11.07
N ASP A 354 -24.26 -12.96 -10.28
CA ASP A 354 -23.52 -11.70 -10.09
C ASP A 354 -22.77 -11.66 -8.75
N ASN A 355 -23.04 -12.64 -7.88
CA ASN A 355 -22.35 -12.84 -6.61
C ASN A 355 -21.93 -14.32 -6.53
N PRO A 356 -20.67 -14.67 -6.83
CA PRO A 356 -20.23 -16.03 -6.58
C PRO A 356 -20.40 -16.26 -5.09
N THR A 357 -21.18 -17.26 -4.73
CA THR A 357 -21.34 -17.81 -3.38
C THR A 357 -20.05 -18.47 -2.86
N GLY A 358 -18.91 -17.83 -3.08
CA GLY A 358 -17.71 -17.88 -2.24
C GLY A 358 -17.46 -16.52 -1.58
N GLY A 359 -18.52 -15.74 -1.32
CA GLY A 359 -18.47 -14.37 -0.82
C GLY A 359 -17.39 -14.18 0.25
N TYR A 360 -16.48 -13.24 -0.03
CA TYR A 360 -15.29 -12.88 0.75
C TYR A 360 -14.11 -13.87 0.70
N TRP A 361 -14.39 -15.18 0.75
CA TRP A 361 -13.41 -16.27 0.65
C TRP A 361 -13.70 -17.12 -0.60
N SER A 362 -13.49 -16.54 -1.78
CA SER A 362 -13.69 -17.26 -3.04
C SER A 362 -12.64 -18.36 -3.19
N SER A 363 -12.97 -19.45 -3.88
CA SER A 363 -12.05 -20.58 -4.13
C SER A 363 -10.75 -20.18 -4.85
N GLU A 364 -10.78 -19.08 -5.62
CA GLU A 364 -9.59 -18.51 -6.29
C GLU A 364 -8.71 -17.67 -5.34
N HIS A 365 -9.21 -17.26 -4.17
CA HIS A 365 -8.45 -16.46 -3.22
C HIS A 365 -7.56 -17.37 -2.36
N ARG A 366 -6.25 -17.33 -2.63
CA ARG A 366 -5.27 -18.05 -1.81
C ARG A 366 -4.49 -17.11 -0.90
N TRP A 367 -4.58 -17.38 0.39
CA TRP A 367 -3.82 -16.65 1.41
C TRP A 367 -2.39 -17.20 1.49
N GLY A 368 -1.44 -16.51 0.87
CA GLY A 368 -0.01 -16.82 0.99
C GLY A 368 0.90 -15.83 0.26
N PRO A 369 2.21 -15.84 0.55
CA PRO A 369 3.19 -14.89 0.00
C PRO A 369 3.42 -15.01 -1.51
N GLU A 370 2.95 -16.10 -2.14
CA GLU A 370 3.22 -16.47 -3.53
C GLU A 370 2.08 -16.14 -4.51
N TRP A 371 1.02 -15.51 -4.02
CA TRP A 371 -0.16 -15.14 -4.82
C TRP A 371 -0.38 -13.63 -4.69
N PRO A 372 -0.82 -12.88 -5.72
CA PRO A 372 -1.23 -13.32 -7.07
C PRO A 372 -0.10 -13.52 -8.10
N LEU A 373 1.15 -13.18 -7.80
CA LEU A 373 2.32 -13.37 -8.67
C LEU A 373 3.11 -14.61 -8.24
N GLY A 374 2.84 -15.77 -8.85
CA GLY A 374 3.54 -17.03 -8.57
C GLY A 374 2.69 -18.32 -8.65
N ASP A 375 3.11 -19.36 -7.91
CA ASP A 375 2.75 -20.78 -8.11
C ASP A 375 1.25 -21.12 -8.11
N ASP A 376 0.37 -20.21 -7.69
CA ASP A 376 -1.09 -20.36 -7.77
C ASP A 376 -1.82 -19.14 -8.37
N GLY A 377 -1.09 -18.30 -9.10
CA GLY A 377 -1.58 -17.10 -9.78
C GLY A 377 -0.95 -16.96 -11.16
N ILE A 378 -0.40 -15.79 -11.48
CA ILE A 378 0.25 -15.57 -12.78
C ILE A 378 1.74 -15.89 -12.62
N PRO A 379 2.31 -16.78 -13.45
CA PRO A 379 3.70 -17.16 -13.33
C PRO A 379 4.61 -15.99 -13.66
N THR A 380 5.62 -15.76 -12.83
CA THR A 380 6.70 -14.81 -13.08
C THR A 380 8.02 -15.56 -13.22
N PRO A 381 9.03 -14.99 -13.90
CA PRO A 381 10.37 -15.60 -13.98
C PRO A 381 10.93 -15.96 -12.59
N GLY A 382 10.76 -15.07 -11.61
CA GLY A 382 11.15 -15.30 -10.22
C GLY A 382 10.32 -16.37 -9.51
N SER A 383 9.04 -16.54 -9.84
CA SER A 383 8.22 -17.61 -9.27
C SER A 383 8.63 -18.99 -9.77
N LEU A 384 8.91 -19.11 -11.07
CA LEU A 384 9.37 -20.36 -11.67
C LEU A 384 10.72 -20.78 -11.08
N ALA A 385 11.65 -19.83 -10.90
CA ALA A 385 12.92 -20.09 -10.23
C ALA A 385 12.71 -20.55 -8.77
N ALA A 386 11.85 -19.88 -8.01
CA ALA A 386 11.53 -20.26 -6.64
C ALA A 386 10.88 -21.65 -6.54
N ALA A 387 10.00 -22.01 -7.48
CA ALA A 387 9.37 -23.33 -7.56
C ALA A 387 10.42 -24.43 -7.80
N THR A 388 11.32 -24.22 -8.75
CA THR A 388 12.39 -25.20 -9.04
C THR A 388 13.33 -25.41 -7.86
N GLU A 389 13.69 -24.36 -7.12
CA GLU A 389 14.52 -24.48 -5.93
C GLU A 389 13.79 -25.18 -4.77
N ARG A 390 12.48 -24.98 -4.63
CA ARG A 390 11.65 -25.72 -3.66
C ARG A 390 11.59 -27.21 -3.99
N GLU A 391 11.43 -27.56 -5.26
CA GLU A 391 11.45 -28.96 -5.68
C GLU A 391 12.80 -29.61 -5.41
N ARG A 392 13.89 -28.90 -5.67
CA ARG A 392 15.24 -29.36 -5.31
C ARG A 392 15.39 -29.61 -3.81
N ILE A 393 14.97 -28.66 -2.96
CA ILE A 393 15.04 -28.80 -1.51
C ILE A 393 14.14 -29.96 -1.01
N ARG A 394 12.97 -30.17 -1.63
CA ARG A 394 12.09 -31.29 -1.31
C ARG A 394 12.77 -32.62 -1.61
N VAL A 395 13.38 -32.74 -2.80
CA VAL A 395 14.11 -33.94 -3.21
C VAL A 395 15.31 -34.20 -2.29
N GLU A 396 16.07 -33.16 -1.92
CA GLU A 396 17.19 -33.29 -0.96
C GLU A 396 16.70 -33.74 0.43
N ARG A 397 15.58 -33.21 0.92
CA ARG A 397 14.99 -33.63 2.21
C ARG A 397 14.44 -35.05 2.18
N GLU A 398 13.78 -35.45 1.09
CA GLU A 398 13.28 -36.80 0.90
C GLU A 398 14.43 -37.81 0.81
N ALA A 399 15.53 -37.45 0.14
CA ALA A 399 16.74 -38.26 0.10
C ALA A 399 17.36 -38.43 1.50
N LEU A 400 17.51 -37.35 2.26
CA LEU A 400 18.02 -37.39 3.64
C LEU A 400 17.09 -38.17 4.59
N ALA A 401 15.78 -38.07 4.41
CA ALA A 401 14.81 -38.85 5.18
C ALA A 401 14.88 -40.34 4.84
N ALA A 402 15.06 -40.68 3.55
CA ALA A 402 15.24 -42.05 3.11
C ALA A 402 16.56 -42.66 3.61
N GLU A 403 17.65 -41.89 3.64
CA GLU A 403 18.92 -42.32 4.25
C GLU A 403 18.79 -42.55 5.75
N LYS A 404 18.12 -41.65 6.48
CA LYS A 404 17.83 -41.84 7.91
C LYS A 404 16.93 -43.05 8.19
N ALA A 405 15.94 -43.31 7.33
CA ALA A 405 15.08 -44.48 7.45
C ALA A 405 15.86 -45.78 7.22
N LYS A 406 16.78 -45.81 6.25
CA LYS A 406 17.68 -46.95 6.01
C LYS A 406 18.67 -47.16 7.17
N ALA A 407 19.18 -46.08 7.75
CA ALA A 407 20.05 -46.14 8.94
C ALA A 407 19.30 -46.64 10.19
N ALA A 408 18.03 -46.25 10.36
CA ALA A 408 17.20 -46.72 11.47
C ALA A 408 16.80 -48.20 11.34
N GLN A 409 16.61 -48.71 10.11
CA GLN A 409 16.31 -50.12 9.85
C GLN A 409 17.55 -51.04 9.98
N SER A 410 18.75 -50.48 9.90
CA SER A 410 20.02 -51.22 10.06
C SER A 410 20.62 -51.14 11.46
N ALA A 411 19.96 -50.44 12.39
CA ALA A 411 20.36 -50.41 13.80
C ALA A 411 19.99 -51.76 14.48
N PRO A 412 20.95 -52.49 15.07
CA PRO A 412 20.67 -53.76 15.73
C PRO A 412 19.78 -53.55 16.95
N ALA A 413 18.74 -54.40 17.08
CA ALA A 413 17.83 -54.39 18.22
C ALA A 413 18.60 -54.51 19.54
N ALA A 414 18.41 -53.54 20.44
CA ALA A 414 18.99 -53.58 21.77
C ALA A 414 18.53 -54.85 22.51
N PRO A 415 19.43 -55.59 23.19
CA PRO A 415 19.08 -56.84 23.86
C PRO A 415 18.06 -56.57 24.98
N SER A 416 16.93 -57.28 24.91
CA SER A 416 15.86 -57.23 25.91
C SER A 416 16.38 -57.66 27.28
N SER A 417 16.42 -56.74 28.24
CA SER A 417 16.66 -57.04 29.64
C SER A 417 15.39 -57.63 30.27
N THR A 418 15.23 -58.95 30.18
CA THR A 418 14.25 -59.69 31.00
C THR A 418 14.80 -59.78 32.44
N PRO A 419 14.12 -59.23 33.45
CA PRO A 419 14.56 -59.41 34.84
C PRO A 419 14.29 -60.86 35.29
N PRO A 420 15.18 -61.48 36.08
CA PRO A 420 14.98 -62.85 36.55
C PRO A 420 13.83 -62.92 37.58
N PRO A 421 13.11 -64.04 37.66
CA PRO A 421 12.05 -64.22 38.64
C PRO A 421 12.64 -64.35 40.04
N SER A 422 12.14 -63.53 40.97
CA SER A 422 12.42 -63.61 42.40
C SER A 422 11.80 -64.88 43.00
N ILE A 423 12.64 -65.69 43.67
CA ILE A 423 12.25 -66.80 44.55
C ILE A 423 11.93 -66.25 45.94
#